data_AF-A0A969CPB0-F1
#
_entry.id   AF-A0A969CPB0-F1
#
_cell.length_a   1.000
_cell.length_b   1.000
_cell.length_c   1.000
_cell.angle_alpha   90.00
_cell.angle_beta   90.00
_cell.angle_gamma   90.00
#
_symmetry.space_group_name_H-M   'P 1'
#
loop_
_entity.id
_entity.type
_entity.pdbx_description
1 polymer ?
#
loop_
_entity_poly.entity_id
_entity_poly.type
_entity_poly.pdbx_seq_one_letter_code
_entity_poly.pdbx_strand_id
1 'polypeptide(L)' 'MTKPDFLTITRAELRQYILEHREDEQALQIYIDRFQNPNNRVFPAPETIDDLENYPELHQENLERLHKQA' A
#
# COMPACT_ATOMS: atom_id res chain seq x y z
N MET A 1 15.89 13.40 19.95
CA MET A 1 14.42 13.59 20.04
C MET A 1 13.81 12.31 20.59
N THR A 2 12.85 12.42 21.49
CA THR A 2 12.11 11.28 22.02
C THR A 2 11.15 10.77 20.94
N LYS A 3 11.05 9.44 20.78
CA LYS A 3 10.13 8.84 19.82
C LYS A 3 8.69 9.15 20.23
N PRO A 4 7.83 9.67 19.32
CA PRO A 4 6.43 9.94 19.66
C PRO A 4 5.66 8.64 19.89
N ASP A 5 4.57 8.72 20.64
CA ASP A 5 3.64 7.59 20.75
C ASP A 5 2.80 7.49 19.47
N PHE A 6 3.21 6.58 18.59
CA PHE A 6 2.58 6.39 17.29
C PHE A 6 1.15 5.87 17.35
N LEU A 7 0.65 5.42 18.50
CA LEU A 7 -0.74 4.96 18.64
C LEU A 7 -1.71 6.14 18.85
N THR A 8 -1.21 7.28 19.33
CA THR A 8 -2.04 8.43 19.72
C THR A 8 -2.09 9.54 18.68
N ILE A 9 -1.07 9.65 17.81
CA ILE A 9 -1.03 10.66 16.76
C ILE A 9 -1.94 10.32 15.57
N THR A 10 -2.31 11.34 14.81
CA THR A 10 -3.12 11.23 13.60
C THR A 10 -2.35 10.58 12.45
N ARG A 11 -3.08 10.13 11.41
CA ARG A 11 -2.47 9.60 10.19
C ARG A 11 -1.54 10.60 9.49
N ALA A 12 -1.90 11.89 9.49
CA ALA A 12 -1.12 12.94 8.86
C ALA A 12 0.21 13.17 9.59
N GLU A 13 0.17 13.22 10.93
CA GLU A 13 1.36 13.37 11.77
C GLU A 13 2.29 12.16 11.66
N LEU A 14 1.76 10.93 11.71
CA LEU A 14 2.58 9.73 11.54
C LEU A 14 3.19 9.66 10.14
N ARG A 15 2.46 10.07 9.10
CA ARG A 15 3.00 10.17 7.74
C ARG A 15 4.14 11.18 7.64
N GLN A 16 3.99 12.36 8.24
CA GLN A 16 5.04 13.39 8.26
C GLN A 16 6.29 12.85 8.96
N TYR A 17 6.13 12.20 10.12
CA TYR A 17 7.23 11.59 10.86
C TYR A 17 8.01 10.58 10.02
N ILE A 18 7.33 9.66 9.32
CA ILE A 18 7.98 8.64 8.47
C ILE A 18 8.78 9.28 7.32
N LEU A 19 8.29 10.38 6.75
CA LEU A 19 8.98 11.07 5.66
C LEU A 19 10.28 11.73 6.12
N GLU A 20 10.33 12.18 7.37
CA GLU A 20 11.52 12.75 8.02
C GLU A 20 12.46 11.66 8.58
N HIS A 21 11.94 10.47 8.88
CA HIS A 21 12.66 9.36 9.53
C HIS A 21 12.52 8.06 8.72
N ARG A 22 13.00 8.08 7.47
CA ARG A 22 12.80 6.97 6.51
C ARG A 22 13.38 5.63 6.94
N GLU A 23 14.40 5.65 7.81
CA GLU A 23 15.06 4.46 8.36
C GLU A 23 14.31 3.86 9.57
N ASP A 24 13.28 4.52 10.10
CA ASP A 24 12.49 3.99 11.22
C ASP A 24 11.44 2.99 10.72
N GLU A 25 11.89 1.76 10.45
CA GLU A 25 11.03 0.66 9.99
C GLU A 25 9.85 0.39 10.94
N GLN A 26 10.04 0.62 12.24
CA GLN A 26 8.96 0.45 13.23
C GLN A 26 7.84 1.48 13.03
N ALA A 27 8.18 2.74 12.75
CA ALA A 27 7.19 3.77 12.44
C ALA A 27 6.41 3.42 11.17
N LEU A 28 7.10 2.94 10.14
CA LEU A 28 6.49 2.49 8.89
C LEU A 28 5.53 1.31 9.12
N GLN A 29 5.95 0.28 9.85
CA GLN A 29 5.12 -0.89 10.15
C GLN A 29 3.84 -0.48 10.90
N ILE A 30 3.95 0.37 11.93
CA ILE A 30 2.79 0.85 12.68
C ILE A 30 1.82 1.65 11.81
N TYR A 31 2.32 2.45 10.87
CA TYR A 31 1.46 3.17 9.93
C TYR A 31 0.70 2.22 9.00
N ILE A 32 1.35 1.18 8.48
CA ILE A 32 0.70 0.16 7.65
C ILE A 32 -0.37 -0.57 8.49
N ASP A 33 -0.02 -1.04 9.68
CA ASP A 33 -0.93 -1.82 10.52
C ASP A 33 -2.17 -1.04 10.98
N ARG A 34 -1.99 0.25 11.35
CA ARG A 34 -3.10 1.11 11.82
C ARG A 34 -4.06 1.52 10.71
N PHE A 35 -3.55 1.71 9.49
CA PHE A 35 -4.31 2.36 8.42
C PHE A 35 -4.52 1.49 7.18
N GLN A 36 -4.15 0.21 7.23
CA GLN A 36 -4.53 -0.77 6.22
C GLN A 36 -6.06 -0.90 6.16
N ASN A 37 -6.59 -0.96 4.94
CA ASN A 37 -7.99 -1.33 4.72
C ASN A 37 -8.03 -2.82 4.37
N PRO A 38 -8.65 -3.69 5.20
CA PRO A 38 -8.73 -5.12 4.90
C PRO A 38 -9.56 -5.42 3.64
N ASN A 39 -10.43 -4.48 3.24
CA ASN A 39 -11.27 -4.59 2.05
C ASN A 39 -10.67 -3.86 0.84
N ASN A 40 -9.40 -3.45 0.89
CA ASN A 40 -8.78 -2.80 -0.27
C ASN A 40 -8.74 -3.77 -1.45
N ARG A 41 -9.11 -3.28 -2.64
CA ARG A 41 -8.93 -4.05 -3.86
C ARG A 41 -7.44 -4.24 -4.12
N VAL A 42 -7.00 -5.49 -4.16
CA VAL A 42 -5.64 -5.86 -4.54
C VAL A 42 -5.59 -6.00 -6.04
N PHE A 43 -4.70 -5.25 -6.69
CA PHE A 43 -4.37 -5.46 -8.10
C PHE A 43 -3.18 -6.40 -8.16
N PRO A 44 -3.31 -7.58 -8.80
CA PRO A 44 -2.20 -8.50 -8.92
C PRO A 44 -1.06 -7.82 -9.66
N ALA A 45 0.16 -8.01 -9.17
CA ALA A 45 1.36 -7.61 -9.88
C ALA A 45 1.54 -8.51 -11.12
N PRO A 46 2.20 -8.02 -12.17
CA PRO A 46 2.74 -8.88 -13.24
C PRO A 46 3.55 -10.03 -12.65
N GLU A 47 3.38 -11.24 -13.16
CA GLU A 47 4.10 -12.43 -12.68
C GLU A 47 5.40 -12.65 -13.48
N THR A 48 5.46 -12.13 -14.71
CA THR A 48 6.58 -12.31 -15.64
C THR A 48 7.05 -10.99 -16.27
N ILE A 49 8.18 -11.03 -16.99
CA ILE A 49 8.67 -9.90 -17.79
C ILE A 49 7.73 -9.63 -18.97
N ASP A 50 7.22 -10.67 -19.60
CA ASP A 50 6.27 -10.54 -20.72
C ASP A 50 4.97 -9.84 -20.25
N ASP A 51 4.53 -10.10 -19.01
CA ASP A 51 3.38 -9.40 -18.40
C ASP A 51 3.66 -7.90 -18.16
N LEU A 52 4.91 -7.52 -17.91
CA LEU A 52 5.32 -6.12 -17.77
C LEU A 52 5.28 -5.40 -19.12
N GLU A 53 5.71 -6.06 -20.19
CA GLU A 53 5.68 -5.51 -21.55
C GLU A 53 4.24 -5.29 -22.05
N ASN A 54 3.30 -6.13 -21.60
CA ASN A 54 1.87 -6.08 -21.98
C ASN A 54 0.97 -5.67 -20.79
N TYR A 55 1.51 -4.90 -19.84
CA TYR A 55 0.80 -4.54 -18.62
C TYR A 55 -0.54 -3.83 -18.84
N PRO A 56 -0.67 -2.87 -19.80
CA PRO A 56 -1.95 -2.21 -20.06
C PRO A 56 -3.08 -3.19 -20.39
N GLU A 57 -2.79 -4.16 -21.26
CA GLU A 57 -3.73 -5.19 -21.70
C GLU A 57 -4.09 -6.15 -20.56
N LEU A 58 -3.07 -6.64 -19.83
CA LEU A 58 -3.24 -7.50 -18.65
C LEU A 58 -4.09 -6.80 -17.57
N HIS A 59 -3.88 -5.50 -17.35
CA HIS A 59 -4.65 -4.72 -16.40
C HIS A 59 -6.13 -4.63 -16.81
N GLN A 60 -6.40 -4.41 -18.09
CA GLN A 60 -7.76 -4.35 -18.61
C GLN A 60 -8.50 -5.68 -18.50
N GLU A 61 -7.86 -6.79 -18.86
CA GLU A 61 -8.44 -8.13 -18.70
C GLU A 61 -8.77 -8.45 -17.24
N ASN A 62 -7.89 -8.07 -16.31
CA ASN A 62 -8.14 -8.25 -14.88
C ASN A 62 -9.34 -7.43 -14.38
N LEU A 63 -9.51 -6.20 -14.86
CA LEU A 63 -10.69 -5.38 -14.56
C LEU A 63 -11.98 -6.04 -15.09
N GLU A 64 -11.95 -6.60 -16.28
CA GLU A 64 -13.11 -7.29 -16.88
C GLU A 64 -13.46 -8.59 -16.15
N ARG A 65 -12.46 -9.39 -15.77
CA ARG A 65 -12.64 -10.60 -14.95
C ARG A 65 -13.32 -10.27 -13.63
N LEU A 66 -12.91 -9.18 -12.98
CA LEU A 66 -13.51 -8.71 -11.74
C LEU A 66 -14.96 -8.24 -11.92
N HIS A 67 -15.27 -7.56 -13.02
CA HIS A 67 -16.65 -7.16 -13.31
C HIS A 67 -17.55 -8.38 -13.50
N LYS A 68 -17.10 -9.41 -14.23
CA LYS A 68 -17.88 -10.64 -14.47
C LYS A 68 -18.09 -11.50 -13.21
N GLN A 69 -17.30 -11.29 -12.16
CA GLN A 69 -17.36 -12.04 -10.91
C GLN A 69 -18.17 -11.34 -9.80
N ALA A 70 -18.63 -10.10 -10.03
CA ALA A 70 -19.47 -9.31 -9.12
C ALA A 70 -20.95 -9.44 -9.48
#